data_AF-A0A0G1KBW2-F1
#
_entry.id   AF-A0A0G1KBW2-F1
#
_cell.length_a   1.000
_cell.length_b   1.000
_cell.length_c   1.000
_cell.angle_alpha   90.00
_cell.angle_beta   90.00
_cell.angle_gamma   90.00
#
_symmetry.space_group_name_H-M   'P 1'
#
loop_
_entity.id
_entity.type
_entity.pdbx_description
1 polymer ?
#
loop_
_entity_poly.entity_id
_entity_poly.type
_entity_poly.pdbx_seq_one_letter_code
_entity_poly.pdbx_strand_id
1 'polypeptide(L)'
;MKKIPKGYVATYGQIAKLAGGLNPRFIGYVLHRNTDPDGIPCHRVVNAQGKLASGFVFGGAMEHKKRLEQEDIDVDNYFVDLKKYQWIP
;
A
#
# COMPACT_ATOMS: atom_id res chain seq x y z
N MET A 1 5.99 -1.93 -6.97
CA MET A 1 5.18 -0.73 -6.64
C MET A 1 4.93 0.14 -7.84
N LYS A 2 5.93 0.55 -8.62
CA LYS A 2 5.74 1.38 -9.84
C LYS A 2 4.74 0.79 -10.85
N LYS A 3 4.54 -0.53 -10.84
CA LYS A 3 3.55 -1.23 -11.67
C LYS A 3 2.10 -1.18 -11.16
N ILE A 4 1.88 -0.82 -9.89
CA ILE A 4 0.52 -0.69 -9.34
C ILE A 4 -0.05 0.63 -9.90
N PRO A 5 -1.14 0.60 -10.69
CA PRO A 5 -1.70 1.81 -11.27
C PRO A 5 -2.27 2.76 -10.20
N LYS A 6 -2.44 4.04 -10.56
CA LYS A 6 -3.24 4.97 -9.73
C LYS A 6 -4.66 4.44 -9.57
N GLY A 7 -5.27 4.65 -8.40
CA GLY A 7 -6.61 4.14 -8.10
C GLY A 7 -6.66 2.67 -7.70
N TYR A 8 -5.50 2.02 -7.55
CA TYR A 8 -5.42 0.62 -7.10
C TYR A 8 -4.41 0.44 -5.98
N VAL A 9 -4.64 -0.60 -5.17
CA VAL A 9 -3.75 -1.04 -4.10
C VAL A 9 -3.33 -2.49 -4.29
N ALA A 10 -2.18 -2.86 -3.73
CA ALA A 10 -1.77 -4.25 -3.59
C ALA A 10 -1.57 -4.59 -2.12
N THR A 11 -1.73 -5.87 -1.76
CA THR A 11 -1.38 -6.34 -0.43
C THR A 11 0.11 -6.66 -0.32
N TYR A 12 0.69 -6.59 0.88
CA TYR A 12 2.07 -7.07 1.11
C TYR A 12 2.27 -8.51 0.63
N GLY A 13 1.24 -9.36 0.78
CA GLY A 13 1.25 -10.75 0.30
C GLY A 13 1.34 -10.86 -1.23
N GLN A 14 0.62 -10.02 -1.97
CA GLN A 14 0.74 -9.97 -3.43
C GLN A 14 2.13 -9.53 -3.86
N ILE A 15 2.69 -8.49 -3.24
CA ILE A 15 4.02 -8.00 -3.57
C ILE A 15 5.08 -9.07 -3.25
N ALA A 16 4.96 -9.75 -2.11
CA ALA A 16 5.80 -10.89 -1.75
C ALA A 16 5.78 -12.00 -2.81
N LYS A 17 4.59 -12.39 -3.28
CA LYS A 17 4.45 -13.41 -4.34
C LYS A 17 5.09 -12.95 -5.65
N LEU A 18 4.80 -11.72 -6.08
CA LEU A 18 5.36 -11.15 -7.31
C LEU A 18 6.88 -10.96 -7.25
N ALA A 19 7.45 -10.83 -6.04
CA ALA A 19 8.89 -10.71 -5.81
C ALA A 19 9.60 -12.08 -5.66
N GLY A 20 8.97 -13.18 -6.05
CA GLY A 20 9.57 -14.52 -5.98
C GLY A 20 9.33 -15.25 -4.66
N GLY A 21 8.23 -14.95 -3.95
CA GLY A 21 7.85 -15.68 -2.73
C GLY A 21 8.53 -15.18 -1.46
N LEU A 22 8.85 -13.88 -1.39
CA LEU A 22 9.44 -13.28 -0.19
C LEU A 22 8.47 -13.24 1.01
N ASN A 23 8.99 -12.96 2.20
CA ASN A 23 8.15 -12.79 3.38
C ASN A 23 7.38 -11.44 3.32
N PRO A 24 6.04 -11.41 3.45
CA PRO A 24 5.27 -10.16 3.45
C PRO A 24 5.69 -9.15 4.53
N ARG A 25 6.15 -9.61 5.71
CA ARG A 25 6.66 -8.73 6.77
C ARG A 25 7.98 -8.08 6.35
N PHE A 26 8.82 -8.82 5.62
CA PHE A 26 10.06 -8.27 5.05
C PHE A 26 9.76 -7.20 4.01
N ILE A 27 8.76 -7.41 3.15
CA ILE A 27 8.28 -6.37 2.22
C ILE A 27 7.84 -5.13 2.99
N GLY A 28 7.04 -5.28 4.04
CA GLY A 28 6.62 -4.18 4.90
C GLY A 28 7.79 -3.41 5.51
N TYR A 29 8.82 -4.12 5.99
CA TYR A 29 10.03 -3.52 6.53
C TYR A 29 10.82 -2.71 5.48
N VAL A 30 10.99 -3.25 4.27
CA VAL A 30 11.65 -2.54 3.15
C VAL A 30 10.87 -1.28 2.78
N LEU A 31 9.53 -1.36 2.76
CA LEU A 31 8.65 -0.23 2.44
C LEU A 31 8.73 0.91 3.46
N HIS A 32 8.86 0.58 4.76
CA HIS A 32 9.04 1.59 5.81
C HIS A 32 10.39 2.32 5.71
N ARG A 33 11.37 1.73 5.02
CA ARG A 33 12.69 2.33 4.76
C ARG A 33 12.75 3.11 3.45
N ASN A 34 11.62 3.25 2.75
CA ASN A 34 11.58 4.02 1.52
C ASN A 34 11.84 5.50 1.82
N THR A 35 12.97 6.02 1.34
CA THR A 35 13.35 7.44 1.49
C THR A 35 12.82 8.32 0.35
N ASP A 36 12.19 7.72 -0.68
CA ASP A 36 11.62 8.41 -1.84
C ASP A 36 10.14 8.01 -2.03
N PRO A 37 9.21 8.55 -1.21
CA PRO A 37 7.79 8.23 -1.31
C PRO A 37 7.13 8.74 -2.59
N ASP A 38 7.70 9.74 -3.26
CA ASP A 38 7.11 10.36 -4.45
C ASP A 38 7.52 9.63 -5.74
N GLY A 39 8.74 9.10 -5.80
CA GLY A 39 9.18 8.22 -6.88
C GLY A 39 8.78 6.75 -6.71
N ILE A 40 8.48 6.32 -5.48
CA ILE A 40 8.06 4.96 -5.14
C ILE A 40 6.74 5.03 -4.37
N PRO A 41 5.58 4.75 -5.02
CA PRO A 41 4.25 4.92 -4.42
C PRO A 41 3.96 3.79 -3.42
N CYS A 42 4.64 3.82 -2.27
CA CYS A 42 4.51 2.82 -1.22
C CYS A 42 3.15 2.89 -0.50
N HIS A 43 2.44 4.02 -0.57
CA HIS A 43 1.07 4.17 -0.07
C HIS A 43 0.06 3.28 -0.81
N ARG A 44 0.39 2.76 -2.00
CA ARG A 44 -0.47 1.79 -2.70
C ARG A 44 -0.36 0.37 -2.12
N VAL A 45 0.32 0.18 -0.99
CA VAL A 45 0.49 -1.14 -0.36
C VAL A 45 -0.17 -1.20 1.01
N VAL A 46 -1.15 -2.09 1.15
CA VAL A 46 -1.95 -2.29 2.36
C VAL A 46 -1.78 -3.70 2.93
N ASN A 47 -2.32 -3.95 4.12
CA ASN A 47 -2.30 -5.30 4.68
C ASN A 47 -3.27 -6.26 3.98
N ALA A 48 -3.26 -7.53 4.37
CA ALA A 48 -4.13 -8.57 3.77
C ALA A 48 -5.64 -8.34 3.95
N GLN A 49 -6.03 -7.43 4.84
CA GLN A 49 -7.42 -7.05 5.12
C GLN A 49 -7.78 -5.68 4.52
N GLY A 50 -6.87 -5.04 3.76
CA GLY A 50 -7.06 -3.70 3.25
C GLY A 50 -6.75 -2.58 4.25
N LYS A 51 -6.26 -2.91 5.44
CA LYS A 51 -5.90 -1.93 6.48
C LYS A 51 -4.67 -1.12 6.08
N LEU A 52 -4.74 0.18 6.30
CA LEU A 52 -3.63 1.11 6.13
C LEU A 52 -2.51 0.83 7.14
N ALA A 53 -1.28 1.17 6.73
CA ALA A 53 -0.10 1.11 7.59
C ALA A 53 -0.15 2.22 8.65
N SER A 54 -0.08 1.85 9.94
CA SER A 54 -0.06 2.80 11.06
C SER A 54 1.24 3.61 11.14
N GLY A 55 2.37 2.99 10.79
CA GLY A 55 3.71 3.58 10.79
C GLY A 55 4.11 4.25 9.48
N PHE A 56 3.15 4.65 8.64
CA PHE A 56 3.47 5.33 7.39
C PHE A 56 4.30 6.61 7.66
N VAL A 57 5.37 6.79 6.90
CA VAL A 57 6.30 7.90 7.12
C VAL A 57 5.57 9.23 6.90
N PHE A 58 5.91 10.27 7.67
CA PHE A 58 5.34 11.61 7.55
C PHE A 58 3.84 11.75 7.91
N GLY A 59 3.35 11.02 8.92
CA GLY A 59 2.00 11.25 9.48
C GLY A 59 1.16 10.00 9.73
N GLY A 60 1.76 8.82 9.63
CA GLY A 60 1.11 7.55 9.97
C GLY A 60 -0.10 7.25 9.09
N ALA A 61 -1.09 6.58 9.66
CA ALA A 61 -2.28 6.16 8.93
C ALA A 61 -3.05 7.31 8.27
N MET A 62 -2.97 8.54 8.81
CA MET A 62 -3.64 9.71 8.25
C MET A 62 -3.01 10.17 6.93
N GLU A 63 -1.68 10.23 6.87
CA GLU A 63 -0.97 10.58 5.63
C GLU A 63 -1.15 9.47 4.58
N HIS A 64 -1.13 8.22 5.01
CA HIS A 64 -1.43 7.09 4.13
C HIS A 64 -2.83 7.22 3.51
N LYS A 65 -3.83 7.55 4.34
CA LYS A 65 -5.21 7.80 3.88
C LYS A 65 -5.24 8.93 2.85
N LYS A 66 -4.65 10.07 3.16
CA LYS A 66 -4.63 11.24 2.27
C LYS A 66 -4.05 10.90 0.89
N ARG A 67 -2.95 10.16 0.82
CA ARG A 67 -2.33 9.77 -0.45
C ARG A 67 -3.17 8.79 -1.27
N LEU A 68 -3.92 7.91 -0.61
CA LEU A 68 -4.87 7.01 -1.27
C LEU A 68 -6.07 7.81 -1.82
N GLU A 69 -6.64 8.72 -1.04
CA GLU A 69 -7.76 9.57 -1.47
C GLU A 69 -7.39 10.51 -2.62
N GLN A 70 -6.13 10.98 -2.67
CA GLN A 70 -5.60 11.74 -3.81
C GLN A 70 -5.54 10.94 -5.12
N GLU A 71 -5.70 9.62 -5.04
CA GLU A 71 -5.77 8.72 -6.19
C GLU A 71 -7.17 8.11 -6.35
N ASP A 72 -8.20 8.78 -5.81
CA ASP A 72 -9.61 8.37 -5.92
C ASP A 72 -9.91 7.00 -5.27
N ILE A 73 -9.16 6.64 -4.21
CA ILE A 73 -9.39 5.43 -3.43
C ILE A 73 -10.14 5.78 -2.15
N ASP A 74 -11.36 5.27 -2.02
CA ASP A 74 -12.16 5.42 -0.80
C ASP A 74 -11.52 4.67 0.37
N VAL A 75 -11.34 5.37 1.50
CA VAL A 75 -10.84 4.80 2.75
C VAL A 75 -11.86 5.00 3.86
N ASP A 76 -12.43 3.90 4.35
CA ASP A 76 -13.33 3.91 5.51
C ASP A 76 -12.62 3.32 6.74
N ASN A 77 -12.66 4.03 7.86
CA ASN A 77 -12.06 3.57 9.14
C ASN A 77 -10.62 3.02 9.02
N TYR A 78 -9.80 3.59 8.13
CA TYR A 78 -8.44 3.12 7.80
C TYR A 78 -8.39 1.74 7.11
N PHE A 79 -9.43 1.37 6.38
CA PHE A 79 -9.51 0.22 5.50
C PHE A 79 -9.89 0.64 4.07
N VAL A 80 -9.29 -0.05 3.11
CA VAL A 80 -9.64 0.01 1.69
C VAL A 80 -10.47 -1.23 1.35
N ASP A 81 -11.52 -1.06 0.56
CA ASP A 81 -12.24 -2.20 -0.01
C ASP A 81 -11.38 -2.89 -1.09
N LEU A 82 -10.76 -4.00 -0.72
CA LEU A 82 -9.95 -4.80 -1.64
C LEU A 82 -10.77 -5.35 -2.82
N LYS A 83 -12.09 -5.58 -2.68
CA LYS A 83 -12.89 -6.06 -3.82
C LYS A 83 -12.97 -5.01 -4.93
N LYS A 84 -12.96 -3.73 -4.56
CA LYS A 84 -13.04 -2.60 -5.49
C LYS A 84 -11.67 -2.20 -6.02
N TYR A 85 -10.67 -2.14 -5.15
CA TYR A 85 -9.40 -1.47 -5.44
C TYR A 85 -8.18 -2.39 -5.54
N GLN A 86 -8.31 -3.68 -5.25
CA GLN A 86 -7.15 -4.57 -5.32
C GLN A 86 -6.70 -4.72 -6.78
N TRP A 87 -5.44 -4.36 -7.02
CA TRP A 87 -4.77 -4.58 -8.28
C TRP A 87 -4.63 -6.07 -8.54
N ILE A 88 -5.16 -6.51 -9.69
CA ILE A 88 -4.96 -7.86 -10.22
C ILE A 88 -3.97 -7.71 -11.39
N PRO A 89 -2.73 -8.21 -11.23
CA PRO A 89 -1.69 -8.08 -12.25
C PRO A 89 -1.97 -8.89 -13.51
#